data_AF-A0A2G4IDN0-F1
#
_entry.id   AF-A0A2G4IDN0-F1
#
_cell.length_a   1.000
_cell.length_b   1.000
_cell.length_c   1.000
_cell.angle_alpha   90.00
_cell.angle_beta   90.00
_cell.angle_gamma   90.00
#
_symmetry.space_group_name_H-M   'P 1'
#
loop_
_entity.id
_entity.type
_entity.pdbx_description
1 polymer ?
#
loop_
_entity_poly.entity_id
_entity_poly.type
_entity_poly.pdbx_seq_one_letter_code
_entity_poly.pdbx_strand_id
1 'polypeptide(L)'
;MSPLKQHVPNVVWRVDIAAGRVVRDSAVQAMPVLRDTAQLANWWGGSGVIWFAVVVWLGSRALRRQSVARVGLRGVEALAIASGVSAILKGLAGRARPFVTPGEPWHFELSRGWLEAQFCSMPSGHTTATTACAVAMTLALSQWRPATRWVLAVPLLATAIAVAFARMYTNQHWLSDVVVAMVIGSTTALLLARVHAKRPSSRYDRAMLGSA
;
A
#
# COMPACT_ATOMS: atom_id res chain seq x y z
N MET A 1 -7.51 27.71 -24.53
CA MET A 1 -8.30 26.49 -24.27
C MET A 1 -7.66 25.37 -25.07
N SER A 2 -6.90 24.49 -24.41
CA SER A 2 -6.38 23.28 -25.06
C SER A 2 -7.59 22.40 -25.44
N PRO A 3 -7.71 21.92 -26.69
CA PRO A 3 -8.78 21.00 -27.03
C PRO A 3 -8.66 19.77 -26.13
N LEU A 4 -9.72 19.46 -25.38
CA LEU A 4 -9.86 18.21 -24.65
C LEU A 4 -9.63 17.10 -25.67
N LYS A 5 -8.46 16.46 -25.63
CA LYS A 5 -8.22 15.23 -26.39
C LYS A 5 -9.33 14.29 -25.96
N GLN A 6 -10.32 14.06 -26.82
CA GLN A 6 -11.43 13.15 -26.58
C GLN A 6 -10.82 11.75 -26.38
N HIS A 7 -10.56 11.40 -25.12
CA HIS A 7 -10.01 10.11 -24.78
C HIS A 7 -11.09 9.07 -25.04
N VAL A 8 -10.79 8.11 -25.92
CA VAL A 8 -11.68 6.98 -26.16
C VAL A 8 -11.82 6.20 -24.84
N PRO A 9 -13.03 6.12 -24.25
CA PRO A 9 -13.21 5.54 -22.92
C PRO A 9 -12.93 4.03 -22.96
N ASN A 10 -11.72 3.64 -22.52
CA ASN A 10 -11.34 2.25 -22.31
C ASN A 10 -11.94 1.70 -21.01
N VAL A 11 -11.82 0.39 -20.79
CA VAL A 11 -12.40 -0.29 -19.62
C VAL A 11 -11.88 0.29 -18.30
N VAL A 12 -10.57 0.57 -18.20
CA VAL A 12 -9.95 1.11 -16.98
C VAL A 12 -10.51 2.50 -16.66
N TRP A 13 -10.65 3.36 -17.68
CA TRP A 13 -11.28 4.67 -17.54
C TRP A 13 -12.70 4.56 -16.97
N ARG A 14 -13.52 3.65 -17.51
CA ARG A 14 -14.92 3.47 -17.06
C ARG A 14 -14.99 2.97 -15.64
N VAL A 15 -14.10 2.04 -15.29
CA VAL A 15 -14.01 1.45 -13.94
C VAL A 15 -13.55 2.51 -12.93
N ASP A 16 -12.57 3.35 -13.24
CA ASP A 16 -12.15 4.46 -12.38
C ASP A 16 -13.29 5.45 -12.11
N ILE A 17 -14.03 5.82 -13.17
CA ILE A 17 -15.18 6.71 -13.04
C ILE A 17 -16.32 6.07 -12.26
N ALA A 18 -16.66 4.81 -12.53
CA ALA A 18 -17.74 4.10 -11.85
C ALA A 18 -17.42 3.94 -10.36
N ALA A 19 -16.21 3.48 -10.03
CA ALA A 19 -15.75 3.33 -8.66
C ALA A 19 -15.71 4.68 -7.93
N GLY A 20 -15.21 5.73 -8.60
CA GLY A 20 -15.22 7.08 -8.06
C GLY A 20 -16.63 7.61 -7.83
N ARG A 21 -17.61 7.29 -8.68
CA ARG A 21 -19.02 7.68 -8.47
C ARG A 21 -19.62 7.02 -7.24
N VAL A 22 -19.45 5.71 -7.09
CA VAL A 22 -19.98 4.95 -5.93
C VAL A 22 -19.40 5.48 -4.62
N VAL A 23 -18.08 5.66 -4.57
CA VAL A 23 -17.41 6.06 -3.33
C VAL A 23 -17.66 7.52 -2.96
N ARG A 24 -17.98 8.38 -3.93
CA ARG A 24 -18.31 9.80 -3.71
C ARG A 24 -19.80 10.06 -3.58
N ASP A 25 -20.63 9.03 -3.65
CA ASP A 25 -22.07 9.16 -3.45
C ASP A 25 -22.35 9.79 -2.07
N SER A 26 -23.29 10.73 -2.02
CA SER A 26 -23.58 11.47 -0.78
C SER A 26 -24.09 10.56 0.33
N ALA A 27 -24.83 9.49 0.01
CA ALA A 27 -25.26 8.50 1.00
C ALA A 27 -24.06 7.76 1.60
N VAL A 28 -23.07 7.39 0.77
CA VAL A 28 -21.83 6.73 1.21
C VAL A 28 -20.96 7.66 2.06
N GLN A 29 -20.85 8.93 1.67
CA GLN A 29 -20.07 9.95 2.40
C GLN A 29 -20.75 10.40 3.72
N ALA A 30 -22.07 10.25 3.81
CA ALA A 30 -22.84 10.56 5.01
C ALA A 30 -22.72 9.48 6.10
N MET A 31 -22.37 8.23 5.76
CA MET A 31 -22.25 7.13 6.72
C MET A 31 -21.06 7.34 7.69
N PRO A 32 -21.32 7.54 9.01
CA PRO A 32 -20.25 7.78 9.98
C PRO A 32 -19.26 6.61 10.06
N VAL A 33 -19.76 5.38 10.06
CA VAL A 33 -18.93 4.17 10.10
C VAL A 33 -17.92 4.10 8.95
N LEU A 34 -18.32 4.49 7.74
CA LEU A 34 -17.41 4.49 6.59
C LEU A 34 -16.39 5.62 6.68
N ARG A 35 -16.82 6.79 7.15
CA ARG A 35 -15.94 7.94 7.38
C ARG A 35 -14.86 7.63 8.41
N ASP A 36 -15.26 7.12 9.56
CA ASP A 36 -14.35 6.83 10.68
C ASP A 36 -13.38 5.70 10.31
N THR A 37 -13.91 4.65 9.66
CA THR A 37 -13.08 3.56 9.14
C THR A 37 -12.08 4.07 8.11
N ALA A 38 -12.49 4.95 7.19
CA ALA A 38 -11.62 5.53 6.18
C ALA A 38 -10.55 6.44 6.81
N GLN A 39 -10.89 7.24 7.81
CA GLN A 39 -9.92 8.09 8.52
C GLN A 39 -8.88 7.26 9.27
N LEU A 40 -9.31 6.22 10.00
CA LEU A 40 -8.41 5.30 10.69
C LEU A 40 -7.50 4.56 9.70
N ALA A 41 -8.08 4.00 8.63
CA ALA A 41 -7.32 3.30 7.61
C ALA A 41 -6.38 4.25 6.84
N ASN A 42 -6.75 5.52 6.66
CA ASN A 42 -5.87 6.52 6.08
C ASN A 42 -4.66 6.81 6.99
N TRP A 43 -4.88 7.01 8.29
CA TRP A 43 -3.79 7.16 9.25
C TRP A 43 -2.89 5.91 9.30
N TRP A 44 -3.51 4.72 9.31
CA TRP A 44 -2.81 3.44 9.24
C TRP A 44 -1.93 3.33 8.01
N GLY A 45 -2.44 3.72 6.85
CA GLY A 45 -1.72 3.67 5.59
C GLY A 45 -0.50 4.60 5.50
N GLY A 46 -0.44 5.61 6.36
CA GLY A 46 0.69 6.52 6.49
C GLY A 46 1.64 6.06 7.59
N SER A 47 1.62 6.77 8.72
CA SER A 47 2.53 6.51 9.84
C SER A 47 2.21 5.22 10.59
N GLY A 48 0.95 4.79 10.64
CA GLY A 48 0.53 3.66 11.48
C GLY A 48 1.22 2.34 11.10
N VAL A 49 1.26 2.00 9.80
CA VAL A 49 1.89 0.76 9.33
C VAL A 49 3.40 0.76 9.55
N ILE A 50 4.05 1.91 9.46
CA ILE A 50 5.49 2.06 9.71
C ILE A 50 5.78 1.75 11.18
N TRP A 51 5.08 2.43 12.08
CA TRP A 51 5.24 2.20 13.52
C TRP A 51 4.90 0.77 13.91
N PHE A 52 3.82 0.21 13.36
CA PHE A 52 3.45 -1.18 13.60
C PHE A 52 4.56 -2.15 13.20
N ALA A 53 5.09 -2.06 11.98
CA ALA A 53 6.14 -2.96 11.51
C ALA A 53 7.42 -2.82 12.34
N VAL A 54 7.82 -1.59 12.68
CA VAL A 54 8.99 -1.30 13.51
C VAL A 54 8.82 -1.80 14.94
N VAL A 55 7.65 -1.60 15.56
CA VAL A 55 7.35 -2.09 16.92
C VAL A 55 7.33 -3.61 16.95
N VAL A 56 6.69 -4.26 15.98
CA VAL A 56 6.70 -5.73 15.88
C VAL A 56 8.13 -6.25 15.73
N TRP A 57 8.97 -5.58 14.93
CA TRP A 57 10.38 -5.97 14.76
C TRP A 57 11.20 -5.75 16.03
N LEU A 58 11.36 -4.49 16.46
CA LEU A 58 12.26 -4.11 17.54
C LEU A 58 11.74 -4.56 18.91
N GLY A 59 10.43 -4.49 19.15
CA GLY A 59 9.81 -4.97 20.38
C GLY A 59 9.98 -6.48 20.54
N SER A 60 9.72 -7.25 19.48
CA SER A 60 9.92 -8.70 19.54
C SER A 60 11.41 -9.08 19.64
N ARG A 61 12.30 -8.30 19.03
CA ARG A 61 13.75 -8.46 19.18
C ARG A 61 14.18 -8.24 20.63
N ALA A 62 13.70 -7.16 21.28
CA ALA A 62 13.98 -6.87 22.68
C ALA A 62 13.46 -7.99 23.62
N LEU A 63 12.29 -8.56 23.29
CA LEU A 63 11.69 -9.69 24.00
C LEU A 63 12.30 -11.06 23.63
N ARG A 64 13.36 -11.09 22.82
CA ARG A 64 14.05 -12.31 22.33
C ARG A 64 13.11 -13.29 21.59
N ARG A 65 12.03 -12.78 20.98
CA ARG A 65 11.07 -13.55 20.18
C ARG A 65 11.45 -13.50 18.69
N GLN A 66 12.50 -14.23 18.31
CA GLN A 66 13.09 -14.13 16.97
C GLN A 66 12.12 -14.44 15.82
N SER A 67 11.21 -15.40 15.99
CA SER A 67 10.20 -15.73 14.98
C SER A 67 9.29 -14.54 14.67
N VAL A 68 8.90 -13.79 15.71
CA VAL A 68 8.03 -12.59 15.59
C VAL A 68 8.83 -11.39 15.09
N ALA A 69 10.06 -11.22 15.58
CA ALA A 69 10.98 -10.17 15.12
C ALA A 69 11.22 -10.29 13.61
N ARG A 70 11.34 -11.52 13.10
CA ARG A 70 11.45 -11.80 11.66
C ARG A 70 10.22 -11.35 10.89
N VAL A 71 9.02 -11.59 11.40
CA VAL A 71 7.77 -11.13 10.76
C VAL A 71 7.79 -9.60 10.63
N GLY A 72 8.11 -8.89 11.72
CA GLY A 72 8.23 -7.42 11.70
C GLY A 72 9.30 -6.93 10.73
N LEU A 73 10.49 -7.52 10.74
CA LEU A 73 11.59 -7.15 9.86
C LEU A 73 11.21 -7.29 8.37
N ARG A 74 10.56 -8.40 7.98
CA ARG A 74 10.08 -8.58 6.60
C ARG A 74 9.05 -7.53 6.21
N GLY A 75 8.19 -7.12 7.15
CA GLY A 75 7.28 -6.00 6.96
C GLY A 75 8.02 -4.70 6.66
N VAL A 76 8.99 -4.33 7.50
CA VAL A 76 9.82 -3.12 7.36
C VAL A 76 10.59 -3.09 6.04
N GLU A 77 11.27 -4.18 5.69
CA GLU A 77 12.03 -4.27 4.44
C GLU A 77 11.12 -4.10 3.22
N ALA A 78 10.00 -4.83 3.18
CA ALA A 78 9.08 -4.79 2.05
C ALA A 78 8.44 -3.41 1.90
N LEU A 79 7.98 -2.80 3.01
CA LEU A 79 7.35 -1.49 2.96
C LEU A 79 8.34 -0.40 2.54
N ALA A 80 9.59 -0.46 3.00
CA ALA A 80 10.62 0.52 2.66
C ALA A 80 10.99 0.45 1.16
N ILE A 81 11.26 -0.76 0.66
CA ILE A 81 11.61 -0.98 -0.76
C ILE A 81 10.42 -0.58 -1.66
N ALA A 82 9.21 -1.04 -1.33
CA ALA A 82 8.03 -0.76 -2.14
C ALA A 82 7.68 0.73 -2.14
N SER A 83 7.86 1.43 -1.01
CA SER A 83 7.64 2.88 -0.93
C SER A 83 8.66 3.66 -1.76
N GLY A 84 9.92 3.24 -1.79
CA GLY A 84 10.93 3.84 -2.67
C GLY A 84 10.58 3.67 -4.16
N VAL A 85 10.19 2.45 -4.57
CA VAL A 85 9.71 2.19 -5.94
C VAL A 85 8.48 3.04 -6.27
N SER A 86 7.51 3.11 -5.36
CA SER A 86 6.29 3.91 -5.50
C SER A 86 6.59 5.39 -5.69
N ALA A 87 7.54 5.95 -4.91
CA ALA A 87 7.95 7.35 -5.00
C ALA A 87 8.55 7.68 -6.38
N ILE A 88 9.44 6.83 -6.89
CA ILE A 88 10.05 6.99 -8.20
C ILE A 88 9.00 6.95 -9.30
N LEU A 89 8.17 5.91 -9.31
CA LEU A 89 7.13 5.73 -10.33
C LEU A 89 6.13 6.88 -10.32
N LYS A 90 5.78 7.38 -9.13
CA LYS A 90 4.84 8.48 -8.98
C LYS A 90 5.37 9.79 -9.48
N GLY A 91 6.62 10.11 -9.14
CA GLY A 91 7.26 11.31 -9.63
C GLY A 91 7.31 11.32 -11.15
N LEU A 92 7.65 10.18 -11.77
CA LEU A 92 7.68 10.00 -13.22
C LEU A 92 6.29 10.04 -13.86
N ALA A 93 5.30 9.31 -13.33
CA ALA A 93 3.97 9.22 -13.91
C ALA A 93 3.24 10.57 -13.94
N GLY A 94 3.36 11.34 -12.86
CA GLY A 94 2.73 12.67 -12.74
C GLY A 94 1.23 12.67 -13.05
N ARG A 95 0.50 11.67 -12.53
CA ARG A 95 -0.96 11.57 -12.69
C ARG A 95 -1.68 12.49 -11.72
N ALA A 96 -2.60 13.31 -12.23
CA ALA A 96 -3.45 14.17 -11.40
C ALA A 96 -4.39 13.37 -10.50
N ARG A 97 -4.62 13.88 -9.28
CA ARG A 97 -5.55 13.30 -8.32
C ARG A 97 -7.00 13.57 -8.69
N PRO A 98 -7.96 12.74 -8.23
CA PRO A 98 -9.38 12.91 -8.53
C PRO A 98 -9.98 14.27 -8.18
N PHE A 99 -9.47 14.96 -7.16
CA PHE A 99 -9.93 16.30 -6.80
C PHE A 99 -9.38 17.41 -7.71
N VAL A 100 -8.30 17.17 -8.45
CA VAL A 100 -7.71 18.13 -9.39
C VAL A 100 -8.43 18.08 -10.73
N THR A 101 -8.71 16.86 -11.21
CA THR A 101 -9.38 16.62 -12.49
C THR A 101 -10.63 15.76 -12.32
N PRO A 102 -11.71 16.30 -11.71
CA PRO A 102 -12.94 15.54 -11.49
C PRO A 102 -13.51 15.04 -12.81
N GLY A 103 -13.70 13.72 -12.94
CA GLY A 103 -14.27 13.12 -14.15
C GLY A 103 -13.26 12.83 -15.27
N GLU A 104 -11.98 13.17 -15.06
CA GLU A 104 -10.90 12.89 -16.02
C GLU A 104 -9.77 12.11 -15.33
N PRO A 105 -9.87 10.76 -15.27
CA PRO A 105 -8.88 9.94 -14.58
C PRO A 105 -7.56 9.82 -15.35
N TRP A 106 -7.56 10.09 -16.66
CA TRP A 106 -6.41 9.87 -17.55
C TRP A 106 -5.60 11.14 -17.79
N HIS A 107 -5.46 11.96 -16.75
CA HIS A 107 -4.66 13.17 -16.79
C HIS A 107 -3.24 12.90 -16.28
N PHE A 108 -2.33 12.62 -17.21
CA PHE A 108 -0.92 12.35 -16.93
C PHE A 108 -0.03 13.44 -17.50
N GLU A 109 0.88 13.93 -16.67
CA GLU A 109 1.90 14.89 -17.06
C GLU A 109 3.25 14.39 -16.59
N LEU A 110 4.03 13.85 -17.53
CA LEU A 110 5.29 13.18 -17.24
C LEU A 110 6.17 14.06 -16.36
N SER A 111 6.75 13.47 -15.31
CA SER A 111 7.62 14.11 -14.31
C SER A 111 6.97 15.17 -13.42
N ARG A 112 5.72 15.56 -13.66
CA ARG A 112 5.03 16.59 -12.86
C ARG A 112 4.81 16.18 -11.41
N GLY A 113 4.80 14.88 -11.13
CA GLY A 113 4.73 14.34 -9.77
C GLY A 113 5.94 14.73 -8.89
N TRP A 114 7.11 15.00 -9.48
CA TRP A 114 8.28 15.49 -8.75
C TRP A 114 8.14 16.95 -8.30
N LEU A 115 7.30 17.71 -8.99
CA LEU A 115 7.13 19.14 -8.77
C LEU A 115 5.91 19.43 -7.91
N GLU A 116 4.84 18.65 -8.09
CA GLU A 116 3.53 18.96 -7.51
C GLU A 116 2.87 17.74 -6.86
N ALA A 117 2.58 17.83 -5.57
CA ALA A 117 1.93 16.77 -4.79
C ALA A 117 0.50 16.41 -5.25
N GLN A 118 -0.12 17.29 -6.04
CA GLN A 118 -1.44 17.05 -6.63
C GLN A 118 -1.38 16.18 -7.91
N PHE A 119 -0.19 16.05 -8.52
CA PHE A 119 0.13 15.11 -9.61
C PHE A 119 0.78 13.82 -9.12
N CYS A 120 0.76 13.63 -7.80
CA CYS A 120 1.25 12.46 -7.11
C CYS A 120 0.11 11.45 -6.86
N SER A 121 -0.71 11.13 -7.87
CA SER A 121 -1.80 10.14 -7.73
C SER A 121 -1.33 8.70 -7.92
N MET A 122 -0.85 8.35 -9.11
CA MET A 122 -0.42 6.98 -9.44
C MET A 122 1.03 6.74 -9.03
N PRO A 123 1.39 5.59 -8.44
CA PRO A 123 0.53 4.66 -7.67
C PRO A 123 0.20 5.18 -6.26
N SER A 124 -0.82 4.65 -5.60
CA SER A 124 -1.13 5.00 -4.20
C SER A 124 -0.02 4.58 -3.21
N GLY A 125 0.66 5.54 -2.58
CA GLY A 125 1.78 5.25 -1.67
C GLY A 125 1.36 4.51 -0.40
N HIS A 126 0.24 4.92 0.22
CA HIS A 126 -0.31 4.26 1.41
C HIS A 126 -0.69 2.80 1.12
N THR A 127 -1.34 2.57 -0.02
CA THR A 127 -1.70 1.22 -0.47
C THR A 127 -0.47 0.38 -0.78
N THR A 128 0.55 0.96 -1.45
CA THR A 128 1.80 0.24 -1.74
C THR A 128 2.49 -0.20 -0.46
N ALA A 129 2.70 0.71 0.49
CA ALA A 129 3.38 0.41 1.75
C ALA A 129 2.62 -0.64 2.57
N THR A 130 1.31 -0.48 2.74
CA THR A 130 0.49 -1.41 3.53
C THR A 130 0.37 -2.78 2.89
N THR A 131 0.21 -2.87 1.57
CA THR A 131 0.15 -4.15 0.86
C THR A 131 1.50 -4.86 0.94
N ALA A 132 2.61 -4.15 0.70
CA ALA A 132 3.95 -4.73 0.82
C ALA A 132 4.20 -5.29 2.24
N CYS A 133 3.90 -4.51 3.26
CA CYS A 133 4.04 -4.93 4.66
C CYS A 133 3.18 -6.16 4.97
N ALA A 134 1.87 -6.10 4.67
CA ALA A 134 0.92 -7.16 4.97
C ALA A 134 1.27 -8.48 4.26
N VAL A 135 1.62 -8.42 2.97
CA VAL A 135 2.00 -9.61 2.20
C VAL A 135 3.32 -10.18 2.71
N ALA A 136 4.34 -9.36 2.97
CA ALA A 136 5.63 -9.85 3.47
C ALA A 136 5.52 -10.49 4.86
N MET A 137 4.75 -9.88 5.77
CA MET A 137 4.45 -10.45 7.08
C MET A 137 3.69 -11.78 6.95
N THR A 138 2.69 -11.84 6.07
CA THR A 138 1.93 -13.07 5.80
C THR A 138 2.82 -14.20 5.27
N LEU A 139 3.76 -13.90 4.38
CA LEU A 139 4.72 -14.88 3.86
C LEU A 139 5.69 -15.35 4.96
N ALA A 140 6.12 -14.46 5.85
CA ALA A 140 6.97 -14.80 6.99
C ALA A 140 6.27 -15.73 8.01
N LEU A 141 4.93 -15.70 8.07
CA LEU A 141 4.11 -16.58 8.91
C LEU A 141 3.90 -17.98 8.30
N SER A 142 4.41 -18.27 7.10
CA SER A 142 4.18 -19.55 6.39
C SER A 142 4.62 -20.79 7.18
N GLN A 143 5.62 -20.67 8.04
CA GLN A 143 6.18 -21.73 8.88
C GLN A 143 5.38 -21.97 10.18
N TRP A 144 4.39 -21.13 10.47
CA TRP A 144 3.63 -21.18 11.71
C TRP A 144 2.43 -22.12 11.57
N ARG A 145 1.87 -22.56 12.70
CA ARG A 145 0.67 -23.41 12.72
C ARG A 145 -0.45 -22.76 11.88
N PRO A 146 -1.17 -23.52 11.03
CA PRO A 146 -2.15 -22.95 10.11
C PRO A 146 -3.19 -22.04 10.77
N ALA A 147 -3.72 -22.44 11.93
CA ALA A 147 -4.67 -21.63 12.69
C ALA A 147 -4.08 -20.26 13.07
N THR A 148 -2.89 -20.23 13.67
CA THR A 148 -2.21 -18.98 14.06
C THR A 148 -1.84 -18.13 12.84
N ARG A 149 -1.37 -18.76 11.76
CA ARG A 149 -1.04 -18.07 10.51
C ARG A 149 -2.24 -17.30 9.99
N TRP A 150 -3.40 -17.93 9.87
CA TRP A 150 -4.58 -17.30 9.29
C TRP A 150 -5.23 -16.27 10.21
N VAL A 151 -5.22 -16.50 11.53
CA VAL A 151 -5.66 -15.51 12.53
C VAL A 151 -4.87 -14.21 12.42
N LEU A 152 -3.58 -14.27 12.06
CA LEU A 152 -2.74 -13.08 11.89
C LEU A 152 -2.76 -12.53 10.45
N ALA A 153 -2.75 -13.39 9.44
CA ALA A 153 -2.70 -12.98 8.04
C ALA A 153 -3.99 -12.29 7.58
N VAL A 154 -5.16 -12.77 8.01
CA VAL A 154 -6.44 -12.20 7.57
C VAL A 154 -6.58 -10.74 7.97
N PRO A 155 -6.36 -10.34 9.26
CA PRO A 155 -6.37 -8.93 9.64
C PRO A 155 -5.34 -8.10 8.88
N LEU A 156 -4.11 -8.59 8.68
CA LEU A 156 -3.07 -7.87 7.95
C LEU A 156 -3.52 -7.54 6.52
N LEU A 157 -4.02 -8.54 5.79
CA LEU A 157 -4.51 -8.34 4.43
C LEU A 157 -5.77 -7.47 4.39
N ALA A 158 -6.67 -7.62 5.36
CA ALA A 158 -7.86 -6.79 5.48
C ALA A 158 -7.49 -5.31 5.68
N THR A 159 -6.44 -4.99 6.47
CA THR A 159 -5.99 -3.59 6.61
C THR A 159 -5.49 -3.00 5.29
N ALA A 160 -4.83 -3.78 4.43
CA ALA A 160 -4.39 -3.30 3.12
C ALA A 160 -5.60 -2.95 2.21
N ILE A 161 -6.66 -3.76 2.26
CA ILE A 161 -7.92 -3.49 1.55
C ILE A 161 -8.65 -2.27 2.13
N ALA A 162 -8.71 -2.14 3.45
CA ALA A 162 -9.30 -0.98 4.11
C ALA A 162 -8.56 0.33 3.74
N VAL A 163 -7.23 0.29 3.68
CA VAL A 163 -6.40 1.42 3.25
C VAL A 163 -6.66 1.75 1.78
N ALA A 164 -6.68 0.74 0.91
CA ALA A 164 -7.04 0.91 -0.50
C ALA A 164 -8.39 1.64 -0.67
N PHE A 165 -9.42 1.20 0.07
CA PHE A 165 -10.71 1.85 0.09
C PHE A 165 -10.63 3.30 0.61
N ALA A 166 -9.95 3.53 1.74
CA ALA A 166 -9.80 4.85 2.35
C ALA A 166 -9.17 5.89 1.39
N ARG A 167 -8.22 5.45 0.55
CA ARG A 167 -7.56 6.31 -0.44
C ARG A 167 -8.49 6.76 -1.58
N MET A 168 -9.48 5.94 -1.93
CA MET A 168 -10.55 6.35 -2.83
C MET A 168 -11.61 7.19 -2.10
N TYR A 169 -11.97 6.80 -0.88
CA TYR A 169 -12.97 7.49 -0.04
C TYR A 169 -12.59 8.94 0.24
N THR A 170 -11.31 9.20 0.49
CA THR A 170 -10.75 10.54 0.71
C THR A 170 -10.49 11.32 -0.59
N ASN A 171 -10.95 10.80 -1.73
CA ASN A 171 -10.80 11.41 -3.06
C ASN A 171 -9.34 11.64 -3.48
N GLN A 172 -8.41 10.85 -2.92
CA GLN A 172 -6.97 11.04 -3.11
C GLN A 172 -6.41 10.24 -4.29
N HIS A 173 -7.10 9.17 -4.69
CA HIS A 173 -6.63 8.21 -5.69
C HIS A 173 -7.78 7.61 -6.51
N TRP A 174 -7.49 7.33 -7.78
CA TRP A 174 -8.34 6.52 -8.64
C TRP A 174 -8.19 5.03 -8.31
N LEU A 175 -9.16 4.19 -8.69
CA LEU A 175 -9.10 2.75 -8.42
C LEU A 175 -7.88 2.10 -9.08
N SER A 176 -7.53 2.50 -10.29
CA SER A 176 -6.33 2.01 -10.98
C SER A 176 -5.02 2.41 -10.27
N ASP A 177 -4.96 3.54 -9.58
CA ASP A 177 -3.80 3.91 -8.74
C ASP A 177 -3.60 2.91 -7.60
N VAL A 178 -4.72 2.46 -7.01
CA VAL A 178 -4.78 1.52 -5.91
C VAL A 178 -4.43 0.11 -6.39
N VAL A 179 -4.97 -0.34 -7.53
CA VAL A 179 -4.65 -1.66 -8.11
C VAL A 179 -3.16 -1.75 -8.46
N VAL A 180 -2.60 -0.76 -9.15
CA VAL A 180 -1.16 -0.73 -9.46
C VAL A 180 -0.32 -0.71 -8.18
N ALA A 181 -0.75 0.04 -7.16
CA ALA A 181 -0.07 0.05 -5.86
C ALA A 181 -0.05 -1.33 -5.18
N MET A 182 -1.16 -2.07 -5.22
CA MET A 182 -1.25 -3.43 -4.67
C MET A 182 -0.36 -4.41 -5.43
N VAL A 183 -0.28 -4.29 -6.76
CA VAL A 183 0.61 -5.11 -7.60
C VAL A 183 2.07 -4.85 -7.26
N ILE A 184 2.48 -3.58 -7.14
CA ILE A 184 3.84 -3.20 -6.75
C ILE A 184 4.16 -3.76 -5.37
N GLY A 185 3.31 -3.51 -4.37
CA GLY A 185 3.56 -3.95 -3.00
C GLY A 185 3.66 -5.47 -2.88
N SER A 186 2.73 -6.20 -3.51
CA SER A 186 2.73 -7.67 -3.52
C SER A 186 3.96 -8.24 -4.23
N THR A 187 4.31 -7.67 -5.39
CA THR A 187 5.49 -8.10 -6.16
C THR A 187 6.77 -7.87 -5.38
N THR A 188 6.94 -6.70 -4.76
CA THR A 188 8.10 -6.41 -3.91
C THR A 188 8.20 -7.42 -2.75
N ALA A 189 7.10 -7.68 -2.05
CA ALA A 189 7.08 -8.65 -0.95
C ALA A 189 7.43 -10.08 -1.41
N LEU A 190 6.91 -10.52 -2.55
CA LEU A 190 7.19 -11.83 -3.13
C LEU A 190 8.66 -11.98 -3.54
N LEU A 191 9.22 -10.96 -4.20
CA LEU A 191 10.63 -10.94 -4.60
C LEU A 191 11.54 -10.95 -3.38
N LEU A 192 11.24 -10.14 -2.38
CA LEU A 192 11.99 -10.11 -1.12
C LEU A 192 11.94 -11.47 -0.42
N ALA A 193 10.76 -12.10 -0.31
CA ALA A 193 10.62 -13.43 0.27
C ALA A 193 11.46 -14.48 -0.49
N ARG A 194 11.50 -14.43 -1.83
CA ARG A 194 12.35 -15.30 -2.64
C ARG A 194 13.85 -15.07 -2.38
N VAL A 195 14.27 -13.82 -2.19
CA VAL A 195 15.67 -13.49 -1.85
C VAL A 195 16.06 -14.09 -0.49
N HIS A 196 15.22 -13.96 0.53
CA HIS A 196 15.51 -14.55 1.85
C HIS A 196 15.41 -16.08 1.87
N ALA A 197 14.50 -16.67 1.09
CA ALA A 197 14.42 -18.13 0.97
C ALA A 197 15.72 -18.74 0.43
N LYS A 198 16.43 -18.03 -0.46
CA LYS A 198 17.76 -18.42 -0.96
C LYS A 198 18.89 -18.16 0.04
N ARG A 199 18.65 -17.41 1.12
CA ARG A 199 19.66 -16.98 2.10
C ARG A 199 19.13 -17.07 3.55
N PRO A 200 18.70 -18.25 4.02
CA PRO A 200 17.97 -18.43 5.29
C PRO A 200 18.77 -18.07 6.56
N SER A 201 20.08 -17.89 6.44
CA SER A 201 20.99 -17.48 7.52
C SER A 201 21.96 -16.40 7.04
N SER A 202 21.44 -15.35 6.41
CA SER A 202 22.28 -14.23 5.97
C SER A 202 22.94 -13.51 7.17
N ARG A 203 24.14 -12.93 6.96
CA ARG A 203 24.79 -12.08 7.97
C ARG A 203 23.87 -10.92 8.40
N TYR A 204 23.10 -10.41 7.45
CA TYR A 204 22.07 -9.40 7.67
C TYR A 204 21.02 -9.86 8.67
N ASP A 205 20.43 -11.04 8.48
CA ASP A 205 19.38 -11.55 9.37
C ASP A 205 19.91 -11.78 10.79
N ARG A 206 21.15 -12.28 10.95
CA ARG A 206 21.78 -12.39 12.27
C ARG A 206 21.98 -11.03 12.95
N ALA A 207 22.42 -10.02 12.20
CA ALA A 207 22.60 -8.67 12.74
C ALA A 207 21.26 -8.01 13.12
N MET A 208 20.22 -8.22 12.31
CA MET A 208 18.91 -7.57 12.46
C MET A 208 17.96 -8.30 13.41
N LEU A 209 18.15 -9.60 13.65
CA LEU A 209 17.33 -10.41 14.56
C LEU A 209 18.02 -10.71 15.89
N GLY A 210 19.35 -10.58 15.96
CA GLY A 210 20.18 -11.00 17.08
C GLY A 210 20.64 -12.45 16.95
N SER A 211 21.70 -12.82 17.69
CA SER A 211 22.12 -14.22 17.82
C SER A 211 21.05 -15.01 18.56
N ALA A 212 20.71 -16.19 18.03
CA ALA A 212 19.92 -17.19 18.73
C ALA A 212 20.73 -17.80 19.88
#